data_AF-A0A3P8LZM5-F1
#
_entry.id   AF-A0A3P8LZM5-F1
#
_cell.length_a   1.000
_cell.length_b   1.000
_cell.length_c   1.000
_cell.angle_alpha   90.00
_cell.angle_beta   90.00
_cell.angle_gamma   90.00
#
_symmetry.space_group_name_H-M   'P 1'
#
loop_
_entity.id
_entity.type
_entity.pdbx_description
1 polymer ?
#
loop_
_entity_poly.entity_id
_entity_poly.type
_entity_poly.pdbx_seq_one_letter_code
_entity_poly.pdbx_strand_id
1 'polypeptide(L)'
;MIILSSVELTDTRDIRKKKIQLISKYIDLILTSRIITKKANTYDNLKDIAFNLAKEVRGKDYPSLLSHIQGEWNKHYTLLDKIPEMAYENKSRADMLYMLARIASHIENQINLTNKVGFDTYMQRDKGMKTFDIEHILRSVVDNTTMPSSALGFASDAEYSIKRNLIGGLILLPRSRNRSLSDNLYSAKKTVYSGENILCQTLCSGFYQNNPELTRFLTDNPKIAFKECQEFKADTITERGTVYKEIALNIWSCPQ
;
A
#
# COMPACT_ATOMS: atom_id res chain seq x y z
N MET A 1 -13.25 -4.11 -21.31
CA MET A 1 -12.95 -3.74 -22.71
C MET A 1 -11.45 -3.85 -23.03
N ILE A 2 -10.56 -3.21 -22.25
CA ILE A 2 -9.10 -3.17 -22.53
C ILE A 2 -8.43 -4.56 -22.52
N ILE A 3 -8.67 -5.38 -21.49
CA ILE A 3 -8.05 -6.72 -21.40
C ILE A 3 -8.49 -7.61 -22.57
N LEU A 4 -9.76 -7.54 -22.95
CA LEU A 4 -10.29 -8.33 -24.06
C LEU A 4 -9.77 -7.82 -25.41
N SER A 5 -9.45 -6.53 -25.55
CA SER A 5 -8.93 -6.01 -26.82
C SER A 5 -7.50 -6.43 -27.10
N SER A 6 -6.72 -6.86 -26.12
CA SER A 6 -5.33 -7.31 -26.35
C SER A 6 -5.22 -8.77 -26.81
N VAL A 7 -6.27 -9.58 -26.63
CA VAL A 7 -6.25 -11.01 -26.93
C VAL A 7 -6.93 -11.33 -28.26
N GLU A 8 -6.37 -12.28 -28.99
CA GLU A 8 -6.89 -12.77 -30.27
C GLU A 8 -7.43 -14.20 -30.15
N LEU A 9 -8.39 -14.58 -31.01
CA LEU A 9 -8.92 -15.94 -31.05
C LEU A 9 -7.85 -16.98 -31.42
N THR A 10 -6.85 -16.53 -32.17
CA THR A 10 -5.70 -17.33 -32.62
C THR A 10 -4.60 -17.43 -31.56
N ASP A 11 -4.63 -16.64 -30.48
CA ASP A 11 -3.65 -16.74 -29.41
C ASP A 11 -3.73 -18.12 -28.74
N THR A 12 -2.58 -18.70 -28.36
CA THR A 12 -2.58 -19.89 -27.50
C THR A 12 -3.05 -19.53 -26.09
N ARG A 13 -3.40 -20.54 -25.28
CA ARG A 13 -3.80 -20.32 -23.87
C ARG A 13 -2.73 -19.57 -23.07
N ASP A 14 -1.46 -19.89 -23.31
CA ASP A 14 -0.34 -19.26 -22.61
C ASP A 14 -0.14 -17.81 -23.02
N ILE A 15 -0.25 -17.50 -24.32
CA ILE A 15 -0.18 -16.12 -24.81
C ILE A 15 -1.33 -15.28 -24.25
N ARG A 16 -2.57 -15.81 -24.25
CA ARG A 16 -3.71 -15.12 -23.62
C ARG A 16 -3.43 -14.81 -22.16
N LYS A 17 -2.93 -15.79 -21.39
CA LYS A 17 -2.60 -15.58 -19.97
C LYS A 17 -1.55 -14.48 -19.79
N LYS A 18 -0.46 -14.51 -20.56
CA LYS A 18 0.61 -13.49 -20.49
C LYS A 18 0.09 -12.09 -20.83
N LYS A 19 -0.71 -11.96 -21.89
CA LYS A 19 -1.32 -10.69 -22.30
C LYS A 19 -2.28 -10.14 -21.25
N ILE A 20 -3.16 -10.99 -20.72
CA ILE A 20 -4.11 -10.61 -19.65
C ILE A 20 -3.35 -10.12 -18.42
N GLN A 21 -2.32 -10.84 -17.99
CA GLN A 21 -1.52 -10.46 -16.82
C GLN A 21 -0.78 -9.13 -17.04
N LEU A 22 -0.14 -8.95 -18.19
CA LEU A 22 0.58 -7.72 -18.54
C LEU A 22 -0.35 -6.51 -18.51
N ILE A 23 -1.50 -6.58 -19.20
CA ILE A 23 -2.47 -5.49 -19.24
C ILE A 23 -3.08 -5.23 -17.86
N SER A 24 -3.39 -6.28 -17.10
CA SER A 24 -3.97 -6.12 -15.76
C SER A 24 -3.00 -5.39 -14.84
N LYS A 25 -1.71 -5.75 -14.86
CA LYS A 25 -0.67 -5.05 -14.09
C LYS A 25 -0.51 -3.59 -14.52
N TYR A 26 -0.58 -3.30 -15.82
CA TYR A 26 -0.47 -1.93 -16.31
C TYR A 26 -1.66 -1.05 -15.92
N ILE A 27 -2.89 -1.56 -16.07
CA ILE A 27 -4.11 -0.86 -15.62
C ILE A 27 -4.02 -0.58 -14.11
N ASP A 28 -3.60 -1.58 -13.34
CA ASP A 28 -3.44 -1.46 -11.90
C ASP A 28 -2.42 -0.36 -11.51
N LEU A 29 -1.30 -0.26 -12.22
CA LEU A 29 -0.33 0.83 -12.05
C LEU A 29 -0.92 2.19 -12.44
N ILE A 30 -1.65 2.29 -13.57
CA ILE A 30 -2.31 3.55 -13.98
C ILE A 30 -3.25 4.03 -12.87
N LEU A 31 -4.15 3.17 -12.41
CA LEU A 31 -5.14 3.51 -11.38
C LEU A 31 -4.48 3.89 -10.06
N THR A 32 -3.41 3.18 -9.67
CA THR A 32 -2.62 3.45 -8.47
C THR A 32 -1.89 4.80 -8.56
N SER A 33 -1.25 5.09 -9.69
CA SER A 33 -0.58 6.37 -9.91
C SER A 33 -1.55 7.56 -9.83
N ARG A 34 -2.80 7.36 -10.28
CA ARG A 34 -3.87 8.35 -10.16
C ARG A 34 -4.31 8.57 -8.73
N ILE A 35 -4.47 7.50 -7.94
CA ILE A 35 -4.73 7.58 -6.49
C ILE A 35 -3.65 8.43 -5.81
N ILE A 36 -2.37 8.10 -6.05
CA ILE A 36 -1.22 8.78 -5.43
C ILE A 36 -1.19 10.27 -5.82
N THR A 37 -1.52 10.60 -7.05
CA THR A 37 -1.57 11.98 -7.56
C THR A 37 -2.91 12.68 -7.33
N LYS A 38 -3.79 12.13 -6.46
CA LYS A 38 -5.10 12.68 -6.11
C LYS A 38 -6.05 12.89 -7.30
N LYS A 39 -5.88 12.13 -8.39
CA LYS A 39 -6.77 12.11 -9.55
C LYS A 39 -7.87 11.07 -9.34
N ALA A 40 -9.13 11.47 -9.49
CA ALA A 40 -10.24 10.55 -9.30
C ALA A 40 -10.33 9.48 -10.41
N ASN A 41 -10.66 8.25 -10.03
CA ASN A 41 -10.84 7.09 -10.91
C ASN A 41 -12.33 6.85 -11.22
N THR A 42 -13.02 7.90 -11.66
CA THR A 42 -14.43 7.83 -12.10
C THR A 42 -14.53 7.43 -13.57
N TYR A 43 -15.72 7.04 -14.02
CA TYR A 43 -15.98 6.74 -15.43
C TYR A 43 -15.55 7.88 -16.36
N ASP A 44 -15.98 9.12 -16.08
CA ASP A 44 -15.66 10.27 -16.94
C ASP A 44 -14.16 10.56 -17.05
N ASN A 45 -13.42 10.34 -15.97
CA ASN A 45 -11.98 10.54 -15.94
C ASN A 45 -11.18 9.41 -16.61
N LEU A 46 -11.80 8.24 -16.75
CA LEU A 46 -11.14 7.03 -17.26
C LEU A 46 -11.58 6.62 -18.66
N LYS A 47 -12.73 7.09 -19.16
CA LYS A 47 -13.31 6.64 -20.44
C LYS A 47 -12.34 6.82 -21.62
N ASP A 48 -11.70 7.98 -21.73
CA ASP A 48 -10.78 8.26 -22.84
C ASP A 48 -9.45 7.51 -22.67
N ILE A 49 -8.95 7.40 -21.43
CA ILE A 49 -7.76 6.60 -21.11
C ILE A 49 -8.01 5.14 -21.48
N ALA A 50 -9.16 4.59 -21.09
CA ALA A 50 -9.54 3.22 -21.37
C ALA A 50 -9.74 2.97 -22.87
N PHE A 51 -10.36 3.91 -23.59
CA PHE A 51 -10.56 3.81 -25.03
C PHE A 51 -9.24 3.85 -25.80
N ASN A 52 -8.37 4.82 -25.50
CA ASN A 52 -7.06 4.94 -26.14
C ASN A 52 -6.19 3.73 -25.83
N LEU A 53 -6.13 3.28 -24.57
CA LEU A 53 -5.39 2.09 -24.21
C LEU A 53 -5.92 0.84 -24.93
N ALA A 54 -7.24 0.69 -25.05
CA ALA A 54 -7.83 -0.42 -25.80
C ALA A 54 -7.47 -0.38 -27.29
N LYS A 55 -7.37 0.80 -27.90
CA LYS A 55 -6.93 0.98 -29.29
C LYS A 55 -5.45 0.65 -29.46
N GLU A 56 -4.61 1.13 -28.54
CA GLU A 56 -3.15 0.93 -28.60
C GLU A 56 -2.74 -0.52 -28.45
N VAL A 57 -3.42 -1.30 -27.61
CA VAL A 57 -3.02 -2.70 -27.34
C VAL A 57 -3.64 -3.71 -28.30
N ARG A 58 -4.61 -3.29 -29.12
CA ARG A 58 -5.38 -4.20 -29.98
C ARG A 58 -4.54 -4.80 -31.11
N GLY A 59 -4.71 -6.09 -31.34
CA GLY A 59 -4.06 -6.80 -32.45
C GLY A 59 -2.55 -6.99 -32.32
N LYS A 60 -1.93 -6.55 -31.21
CA LYS A 60 -0.50 -6.75 -30.99
C LYS A 60 -0.21 -8.20 -30.60
N ASP A 61 0.85 -8.77 -31.16
CA ASP A 61 1.45 -9.99 -30.63
C ASP A 61 2.07 -9.73 -29.24
N TYR A 62 2.42 -10.79 -28.51
CA TYR A 62 2.91 -10.62 -27.14
C TYR A 62 4.23 -9.81 -27.06
N PRO A 63 5.26 -10.06 -27.91
CA PRO A 63 6.49 -9.26 -27.87
C PRO A 63 6.25 -7.76 -28.14
N SER A 64 5.44 -7.42 -29.15
CA SER A 64 5.13 -6.02 -29.46
C SER A 64 4.29 -5.36 -28.37
N LEU A 65 3.40 -6.13 -27.72
CA LEU A 65 2.62 -5.64 -26.60
C LEU A 65 3.50 -5.38 -25.37
N LEU A 66 4.42 -6.29 -25.05
CA LEU A 66 5.36 -6.14 -23.95
C LEU A 66 6.23 -4.90 -24.14
N SER A 67 6.83 -4.75 -25.32
CA SER A 67 7.67 -3.60 -25.65
C SER A 67 6.90 -2.27 -25.56
N HIS A 68 5.66 -2.23 -26.06
CA HIS A 68 4.79 -1.05 -25.95
C HIS A 68 4.54 -0.69 -24.48
N ILE A 69 4.11 -1.65 -23.67
CA ILE A 69 3.78 -1.43 -22.26
C ILE A 69 5.02 -1.03 -21.44
N GLN A 70 6.18 -1.63 -21.71
CA GLN A 70 7.44 -1.26 -21.05
C GLN A 70 7.84 0.19 -21.38
N GLY A 71 7.67 0.64 -22.63
CA GLY A 71 7.92 2.01 -23.05
C GLY A 71 7.03 3.05 -22.34
N GLU A 72 5.81 2.65 -21.99
CA GLU A 72 4.84 3.51 -21.31
C GLU A 72 4.90 3.42 -19.77
N TRP A 73 5.52 2.37 -19.22
CA TRP A 73 5.50 2.04 -17.79
C TRP A 73 5.97 3.20 -16.90
N ASN A 74 7.08 3.83 -17.28
CA ASN A 74 7.74 4.86 -16.47
C ASN A 74 6.90 6.14 -16.32
N LYS A 75 5.93 6.40 -17.21
CA LYS A 75 5.00 7.54 -17.10
C LYS A 75 4.17 7.47 -15.82
N HIS A 76 3.90 6.26 -15.34
CA HIS A 76 3.10 6.00 -14.15
C HIS A 76 3.95 5.54 -12.96
N TYR A 77 4.98 4.74 -13.22
CA TYR A 77 5.84 4.17 -12.19
C TYR A 77 6.61 5.22 -11.40
N THR A 78 7.12 6.28 -12.05
CA THR A 78 7.82 7.37 -11.36
C THR A 78 6.92 8.16 -10.40
N LEU A 79 5.59 8.14 -10.60
CA LEU A 79 4.66 8.81 -9.70
C LEU A 79 4.54 8.08 -8.34
N LEU A 80 4.99 6.84 -8.24
CA LEU A 80 5.03 6.10 -6.98
C LEU A 80 5.97 6.75 -5.95
N ASP A 81 6.92 7.59 -6.39
CA ASP A 81 7.80 8.32 -5.47
C ASP A 81 7.05 9.27 -4.53
N LYS A 82 5.80 9.64 -4.86
CA LYS A 82 4.93 10.48 -4.03
C LYS A 82 4.15 9.72 -2.96
N ILE A 83 4.31 8.40 -2.84
CA ILE A 83 3.65 7.61 -1.79
C ILE A 83 3.86 8.17 -0.37
N PRO A 84 5.06 8.61 0.04
CA PRO A 84 5.27 9.17 1.38
C PRO A 84 4.40 10.41 1.67
N GLU A 85 3.98 11.14 0.64
CA GLU A 85 3.15 12.34 0.72
C GLU A 85 1.64 12.03 0.79
N MET A 86 1.25 10.77 0.60
CA MET A 86 -0.16 10.39 0.67
C MET A 86 -0.71 10.63 2.07
N ALA A 87 -1.71 11.51 2.16
CA ALA A 87 -2.41 11.82 3.39
C ALA A 87 -3.82 11.22 3.38
N TYR A 88 -4.24 10.64 4.50
CA TYR A 88 -5.58 10.13 4.71
C TYR A 88 -6.57 11.27 4.91
N GLU A 89 -7.66 11.22 4.13
CA GLU A 89 -8.85 12.04 4.28
C GLU A 89 -10.07 11.10 4.22
N ASN A 90 -11.16 11.40 4.91
CA ASN A 90 -12.33 10.50 4.95
C ASN A 90 -12.89 10.18 3.55
N LYS A 91 -12.84 11.13 2.61
CA LYS A 91 -13.27 10.94 1.22
C LYS A 91 -12.36 10.00 0.41
N SER A 92 -11.09 9.86 0.79
CA SER A 92 -10.09 8.99 0.14
C SER A 92 -9.84 7.70 0.93
N ARG A 93 -10.77 7.33 1.82
CA ARG A 93 -10.65 6.15 2.68
C ARG A 93 -10.45 4.85 1.89
N ALA A 94 -11.20 4.67 0.81
CA ALA A 94 -11.06 3.48 -0.01
C ALA A 94 -9.67 3.36 -0.64
N ASP A 95 -9.13 4.49 -1.12
CA ASP A 95 -7.82 4.57 -1.75
C ASP A 95 -6.68 4.30 -0.75
N MET A 96 -6.73 4.94 0.42
CA MET A 96 -5.72 4.73 1.46
C MET A 96 -5.74 3.27 1.97
N LEU A 97 -6.93 2.69 2.14
CA LEU A 97 -7.03 1.31 2.56
C LEU A 97 -6.52 0.35 1.48
N TYR A 98 -6.83 0.61 0.21
CA TYR A 98 -6.27 -0.16 -0.91
C TYR A 98 -4.73 -0.14 -0.89
N MET A 99 -4.10 1.03 -0.71
CA MET A 99 -2.64 1.13 -0.66
C MET A 99 -2.04 0.35 0.49
N LEU A 100 -2.55 0.53 1.71
CA LEU A 100 -2.08 -0.21 2.88
C LEU A 100 -2.30 -1.72 2.72
N ALA A 101 -3.43 -2.14 2.13
CA ALA A 101 -3.73 -3.54 1.89
C ALA A 101 -2.77 -4.18 0.87
N ARG A 102 -2.42 -3.45 -0.20
CA ARG A 102 -1.44 -3.90 -1.20
C ARG A 102 -0.06 -4.07 -0.58
N ILE A 103 0.39 -3.10 0.21
CA ILE A 103 1.66 -3.14 0.94
C ILE A 103 1.66 -4.33 1.92
N ALA A 104 0.63 -4.44 2.76
CA ALA A 104 0.51 -5.53 3.73
C ALA A 104 0.56 -6.90 3.05
N SER A 105 -0.31 -7.12 2.06
CA SER A 105 -0.40 -8.41 1.37
C SER A 105 0.88 -8.74 0.62
N HIS A 106 1.60 -7.75 0.08
CA HIS A 106 2.90 -8.00 -0.53
C HIS A 106 3.92 -8.52 0.49
N ILE A 107 4.07 -7.84 1.64
CA ILE A 107 5.00 -8.28 2.69
C ILE A 107 4.65 -9.69 3.15
N GLU A 108 3.37 -9.97 3.45
CA GLU A 108 2.90 -11.30 3.88
C GLU A 108 3.30 -12.40 2.89
N ASN A 109 3.17 -12.15 1.59
CA ASN A 109 3.53 -13.12 0.56
C ASN A 109 5.05 -13.26 0.41
N GLN A 110 5.82 -12.17 0.51
CA GLN A 110 7.29 -12.21 0.35
C GLN A 110 8.02 -12.96 1.48
N ILE A 111 7.45 -12.94 2.69
CA ILE A 111 7.99 -13.68 3.83
C ILE A 111 7.30 -15.04 4.05
N ASN A 112 6.46 -15.49 3.09
CA ASN A 112 5.70 -16.73 3.18
C ASN A 112 4.91 -16.89 4.49
N LEU A 113 4.28 -15.81 4.96
CA LEU A 113 3.58 -15.80 6.25
C LEU A 113 2.42 -16.82 6.25
N THR A 114 2.49 -17.79 7.16
CA THR A 114 1.50 -18.88 7.24
C THR A 114 0.09 -18.37 7.55
N ASN A 115 -0.03 -17.42 8.48
CA ASN A 115 -1.30 -16.84 8.93
C ASN A 115 -1.56 -15.48 8.25
N LYS A 116 -1.31 -15.38 6.94
CA LYS A 116 -1.55 -14.15 6.18
C LYS A 116 -3.02 -13.75 6.17
N VAL A 117 -3.29 -12.45 6.22
CA VAL A 117 -4.65 -11.93 6.06
C VAL A 117 -5.04 -11.93 4.59
N GLY A 118 -4.13 -11.50 3.71
CA GLY A 118 -4.39 -11.44 2.27
C GLY A 118 -5.16 -10.19 1.82
N PHE A 119 -4.86 -9.74 0.59
CA PHE A 119 -5.42 -8.51 0.01
C PHE A 119 -6.96 -8.50 -0.04
N ASP A 120 -7.57 -9.61 -0.44
CA ASP A 120 -9.02 -9.81 -0.50
C ASP A 120 -9.68 -9.61 0.86
N THR A 121 -9.11 -10.19 1.93
CA THR A 121 -9.63 -10.02 3.29
C THR A 121 -9.45 -8.60 3.80
N TYR A 122 -8.34 -7.92 3.52
CA TYR A 122 -8.19 -6.49 3.86
C TYR A 122 -9.23 -5.62 3.17
N MET A 123 -9.56 -5.93 1.91
CA MET A 123 -10.53 -5.21 1.10
C MET A 123 -11.99 -5.60 1.35
N GLN A 124 -12.25 -6.60 2.20
CA GLN A 124 -13.60 -7.07 2.54
C GLN A 124 -14.47 -5.96 3.15
N ARG A 125 -15.71 -5.83 2.69
CA ARG A 125 -16.71 -4.83 3.13
C ARG A 125 -18.08 -5.39 3.44
N ASP A 126 -18.33 -6.66 3.18
CA ASP A 126 -19.61 -7.32 3.41
C ASP A 126 -19.98 -7.29 4.90
N LYS A 127 -21.27 -7.07 5.16
CA LYS A 127 -21.81 -7.04 6.53
C LYS A 127 -21.62 -8.42 7.17
N GLY A 128 -21.19 -8.44 8.44
CA GLY A 128 -20.98 -9.68 9.20
C GLY A 128 -19.62 -10.35 8.96
N MET A 129 -18.84 -9.88 7.98
CA MET A 129 -17.49 -10.38 7.73
C MET A 129 -16.44 -9.59 8.53
N LYS A 130 -15.25 -10.18 8.69
CA LYS A 130 -14.10 -9.47 9.27
C LYS A 130 -13.66 -8.35 8.33
N THR A 131 -13.92 -7.11 8.72
CA THR A 131 -13.50 -5.91 7.99
C THR A 131 -12.34 -5.21 8.69
N PHE A 132 -11.53 -4.49 7.91
CA PHE A 132 -10.42 -3.69 8.40
C PHE A 132 -10.71 -2.19 8.28
N ASP A 133 -10.22 -1.44 9.25
CA ASP A 133 -10.24 0.02 9.28
C ASP A 133 -8.79 0.55 9.26
N ILE A 134 -8.63 1.76 8.77
CA ILE A 134 -7.36 2.50 8.87
C ILE A 134 -7.20 2.93 10.33
N GLU A 135 -6.07 2.55 10.91
CA GLU A 135 -5.68 2.95 12.25
C GLU A 135 -4.58 4.01 12.18
N HIS A 136 -4.77 5.10 12.92
CA HIS A 136 -3.71 6.07 13.17
C HIS A 136 -2.88 5.61 14.36
N ILE A 137 -1.58 5.43 14.14
CA ILE A 137 -0.67 4.99 15.21
C ILE A 137 -0.63 6.02 16.34
N LEU A 138 -0.57 7.30 15.97
CA LEU A 138 -0.65 8.42 16.91
C LEU A 138 -2.10 8.84 17.14
N ARG A 139 -2.41 9.21 18.38
CA ARG A 139 -3.73 9.66 18.80
C ARG A 139 -4.20 10.92 18.06
N SER A 140 -5.48 11.17 18.02
CA SER A 140 -6.12 12.31 17.35
C SER A 140 -5.97 13.60 18.15
N VAL A 141 -6.07 13.52 19.48
CA VAL A 141 -5.91 14.68 20.39
C VAL A 141 -4.54 14.62 21.04
N VAL A 142 -3.71 15.65 20.96
CA VAL A 142 -2.40 15.65 21.62
C VAL A 142 -2.56 15.62 23.14
N ASP A 143 -1.76 14.80 23.83
CA ASP A 143 -1.69 14.85 25.30
C ASP A 143 -0.68 15.90 25.76
N ASN A 144 -1.10 17.15 25.91
CA ASN A 144 -0.18 18.20 26.33
C ASN A 144 0.36 18.05 27.76
N THR A 145 -0.14 17.08 28.54
CA THR A 145 0.30 16.86 29.92
C THR A 145 1.35 15.76 30.03
N THR A 146 1.16 14.63 29.33
CA THR A 146 2.06 13.46 29.43
C THR A 146 2.93 13.27 28.20
N MET A 147 2.44 13.63 27.01
CA MET A 147 3.09 13.38 25.72
C MET A 147 2.78 14.52 24.73
N PRO A 148 3.32 15.73 24.95
CA PRO A 148 3.12 16.86 24.04
C PRO A 148 3.76 16.56 22.68
N SER A 149 3.28 17.23 21.63
CA SER A 149 3.78 17.04 20.26
C SER A 149 5.29 17.29 20.14
N SER A 150 5.84 18.24 20.90
CA SER A 150 7.28 18.50 20.98
C SER A 150 8.10 17.31 21.48
N ALA A 151 7.59 16.55 22.47
CA ALA A 151 8.25 15.34 22.97
C ALA A 151 8.30 14.22 21.92
N LEU A 152 7.35 14.23 20.97
CA LEU A 152 7.29 13.30 19.84
C LEU A 152 8.06 13.80 18.61
N GLY A 153 8.78 14.93 18.73
CA GLY A 153 9.63 15.50 17.68
C GLY A 153 8.88 16.35 16.65
N PHE A 154 7.68 16.82 16.95
CA PHE A 154 6.96 17.77 16.09
C PHE A 154 7.25 19.22 16.53
N ALA A 155 7.36 20.13 15.56
CA ALA A 155 7.53 21.55 15.80
C ALA A 155 6.25 22.23 16.31
N SER A 156 5.08 21.65 16.06
CA SER A 156 3.79 22.16 16.55
C SER A 156 2.68 21.09 16.54
N ASP A 157 1.59 21.35 17.26
CA ASP A 157 0.36 20.53 17.21
C ASP A 157 -0.30 20.53 15.82
N ALA A 158 -0.11 21.61 15.05
CA ALA A 158 -0.57 21.69 13.66
C ALA A 158 0.21 20.71 12.77
N GLU A 159 1.53 20.66 12.92
CA GLU A 159 2.38 19.70 12.20
C GLU A 159 2.04 18.26 12.60
N TYR A 160 1.83 17.99 13.89
CA TYR A 160 1.36 16.70 14.39
C TYR A 160 0.08 16.25 13.69
N SER A 161 -0.90 17.14 13.62
CA SER A 161 -2.20 16.87 12.99
C SER A 161 -2.08 16.56 11.50
N ILE A 162 -1.14 17.21 10.80
CA ILE A 162 -0.86 16.94 9.39
C ILE A 162 -0.11 15.61 9.23
N LYS A 163 1.03 15.46 9.91
CA LYS A 163 1.92 14.31 9.74
C LYS A 163 1.30 13.00 10.17
N ARG A 164 0.47 12.95 11.22
CA ARG A 164 -0.21 11.70 11.63
C ARG A 164 -1.09 11.11 10.53
N ASN A 165 -1.58 11.94 9.61
CA ASN A 165 -2.41 11.50 8.49
C ASN A 165 -1.59 11.00 7.29
N LEU A 166 -0.28 11.19 7.26
CA LEU A 166 0.57 10.63 6.20
C LEU A 166 0.59 9.10 6.30
N ILE A 167 0.74 8.43 5.16
CA ILE A 167 0.66 6.97 5.05
C ILE A 167 1.58 6.25 6.06
N GLY A 168 2.77 6.78 6.33
CA GLY A 168 3.70 6.19 7.30
C GLY A 168 3.19 6.18 8.75
N GLY A 169 2.23 7.04 9.08
CA GLY A 169 1.52 7.08 10.37
C GLY A 169 0.31 6.15 10.46
N LEU A 170 0.05 5.37 9.41
CA LEU A 170 -1.15 4.55 9.27
C LEU A 170 -0.83 3.06 9.13
N ILE A 171 -1.72 2.25 9.70
CA ILE A 171 -1.76 0.78 9.55
C ILE A 171 -3.20 0.32 9.36
N LEU A 172 -3.40 -0.97 9.15
CA LEU A 172 -4.72 -1.59 9.13
C LEU A 172 -4.97 -2.31 10.44
N LEU A 173 -6.20 -2.27 10.94
CA LEU A 173 -6.63 -3.08 12.08
C LEU A 173 -8.03 -3.66 11.84
N PRO A 174 -8.34 -4.85 12.38
CA PRO A 174 -9.71 -5.32 12.42
C PRO A 174 -10.61 -4.29 13.12
N ARG A 175 -11.78 -4.02 12.55
CA ARG A 175 -12.70 -2.97 13.04
C ARG A 175 -13.07 -3.11 14.51
N SER A 176 -13.23 -4.33 15.03
CA SER A 176 -13.47 -4.57 16.46
C SER A 176 -12.29 -4.15 17.33
N ARG A 177 -11.06 -4.46 16.90
CA ARG A 177 -9.83 -4.11 17.61
C ARG A 177 -9.55 -2.62 17.59
N ASN A 178 -9.70 -1.98 16.42
CA ASN A 178 -9.56 -0.52 16.29
C ASN A 178 -10.51 0.21 17.27
N ARG A 179 -11.80 -0.16 17.30
CA ARG A 179 -12.76 0.40 18.25
C ARG A 179 -12.37 0.21 19.72
N SER A 180 -11.78 -0.94 20.06
CA SER A 180 -11.34 -1.22 21.43
C SER A 180 -10.10 -0.41 21.83
N LEU A 181 -9.21 -0.11 20.87
CA LEU A 181 -8.00 0.67 21.14
C LEU A 181 -8.30 2.17 21.26
N SER A 182 -9.32 2.68 20.56
CA SER A 182 -9.75 4.08 20.66
C SER A 182 -8.56 5.06 20.46
N ASP A 183 -8.57 6.18 21.16
CA ASP A 183 -7.54 7.23 21.10
C ASP A 183 -6.35 7.01 22.04
N ASN A 184 -6.03 5.75 22.38
CA ASN A 184 -4.98 5.43 23.34
C ASN A 184 -3.56 5.83 22.88
N LEU A 185 -2.63 5.91 23.83
CA LEU A 185 -1.21 6.16 23.57
C LEU A 185 -0.57 5.00 22.79
N TYR A 186 0.46 5.31 22.00
CA TYR A 186 1.20 4.32 21.21
C TYR A 186 1.72 3.16 22.06
N SER A 187 2.23 3.44 23.26
CA SER A 187 2.73 2.41 24.19
C SER A 187 1.68 1.36 24.52
N ALA A 188 0.43 1.78 24.76
CA ALA A 188 -0.70 0.88 24.99
C ALA A 188 -1.10 0.13 23.71
N LYS A 189 -1.21 0.83 22.57
CA LYS A 189 -1.56 0.24 21.27
C LYS A 189 -0.55 -0.83 20.81
N LYS A 190 0.75 -0.57 21.01
CA LYS A 190 1.85 -1.47 20.61
C LYS A 190 1.74 -2.86 21.25
N THR A 191 1.22 -2.96 22.47
CA THR A 191 1.01 -4.27 23.13
C THR A 191 0.02 -5.16 22.38
N VAL A 192 -0.95 -4.56 21.69
CA VAL A 192 -1.94 -5.27 20.86
C VAL A 192 -1.38 -5.58 19.47
N TYR A 193 -0.53 -4.71 18.92
CA TYR A 193 0.01 -4.82 17.55
C TYR A 193 0.78 -6.11 17.26
N SER A 194 1.44 -6.69 18.26
CA SER A 194 2.22 -7.92 18.11
C SER A 194 1.36 -9.12 17.68
N GLY A 195 0.08 -9.13 18.04
CA GLY A 195 -0.87 -10.19 17.69
C GLY A 195 -1.73 -9.89 16.45
N GLU A 196 -1.47 -8.78 15.76
CA GLU A 196 -2.26 -8.35 14.61
C GLU A 196 -1.51 -8.55 13.29
N ASN A 197 -1.93 -7.90 12.21
CA ASN A 197 -1.37 -8.12 10.88
C ASN A 197 0.05 -7.57 10.70
N ILE A 198 0.65 -7.87 9.55
CA ILE A 198 2.05 -7.58 9.25
C ILE A 198 2.43 -6.09 9.43
N LEU A 199 1.53 -5.15 9.09
CA LEU A 199 1.84 -3.73 9.25
C LEU A 199 1.98 -3.35 10.73
N CYS A 200 1.18 -3.98 11.59
CA CYS A 200 1.27 -3.84 13.04
C CYS A 200 2.55 -4.51 13.57
N GLN A 201 2.81 -5.74 13.15
CA GLN A 201 3.97 -6.52 13.59
C GLN A 201 5.30 -5.83 13.27
N THR A 202 5.42 -5.11 12.15
CA THR A 202 6.65 -4.36 11.81
C THR A 202 7.06 -3.33 12.88
N LEU A 203 6.15 -2.91 13.76
CA LEU A 203 6.45 -1.99 14.87
C LEU A 203 6.99 -2.70 16.12
N CYS A 204 6.87 -4.03 16.19
CA CYS A 204 7.14 -4.84 17.37
C CYS A 204 8.47 -5.60 17.24
N SER A 205 9.20 -5.72 18.36
CA SER A 205 10.50 -6.39 18.41
C SER A 205 10.44 -7.87 18.01
N GLY A 206 9.39 -8.56 18.45
CA GLY A 206 9.19 -9.98 18.16
C GLY A 206 9.11 -10.32 16.66
N PHE A 207 8.77 -9.35 15.80
CA PHE A 207 8.72 -9.56 14.35
C PHE A 207 10.11 -9.86 13.74
N TYR A 208 11.16 -9.31 14.36
CA TYR A 208 12.55 -9.43 13.90
C TYR A 208 13.28 -10.62 14.53
N GLN A 209 12.70 -11.24 15.56
CA GLN A 209 13.32 -12.35 16.27
C GLN A 209 13.06 -13.67 15.54
N ASN A 210 14.12 -14.45 15.27
CA ASN A 210 14.05 -15.79 14.70
C ASN A 210 13.22 -15.88 13.39
N ASN A 211 13.32 -14.87 12.53
CA ASN A 211 12.53 -14.77 11.30
C ASN A 211 13.42 -14.80 10.03
N PRO A 212 13.89 -15.98 9.59
CA PRO A 212 14.82 -16.10 8.46
C PRO A 212 14.21 -15.64 7.12
N GLU A 213 12.89 -15.79 6.94
CA GLU A 213 12.20 -15.32 5.74
C GLU A 213 12.19 -13.79 5.65
N LEU A 214 12.04 -13.10 6.78
CA LEU A 214 12.22 -11.65 6.86
C LEU A 214 13.67 -11.26 6.57
N THR A 215 14.64 -11.97 7.13
CA THR A 215 16.07 -11.71 6.84
C THR A 215 16.35 -11.82 5.34
N ARG A 216 15.91 -12.91 4.69
CA ARG A 216 16.03 -13.09 3.24
C ARG A 216 15.38 -11.93 2.50
N PHE A 217 14.12 -11.62 2.82
CA PHE A 217 13.38 -10.56 2.15
C PHE A 217 14.10 -9.20 2.23
N LEU A 218 14.67 -8.85 3.38
CA LEU A 218 15.42 -7.60 3.55
C LEU A 218 16.78 -7.61 2.86
N THR A 219 17.46 -8.76 2.81
CA THR A 219 18.69 -8.93 2.02
C THR A 219 18.44 -8.72 0.53
N ASP A 220 17.36 -9.29 0.00
CA ASP A 220 16.97 -9.14 -1.41
C ASP A 220 16.49 -7.72 -1.73
N ASN A 221 16.08 -6.95 -0.70
CA ASN A 221 15.49 -5.62 -0.83
C ASN A 221 16.16 -4.61 0.11
N PRO A 222 17.44 -4.25 -0.11
CA PRO A 222 18.23 -3.46 0.83
C PRO A 222 17.70 -2.03 1.06
N LYS A 223 16.81 -1.53 0.20
CA LYS A 223 16.15 -0.22 0.38
C LYS A 223 14.97 -0.27 1.36
N ILE A 224 14.44 -1.46 1.65
CA ILE A 224 13.35 -1.67 2.61
C ILE A 224 13.98 -1.82 3.99
N ALA A 225 13.98 -0.75 4.78
CA ALA A 225 14.54 -0.72 6.13
C ALA A 225 13.44 -0.77 7.19
N PHE A 226 12.88 -1.96 7.44
CA PHE A 226 12.00 -2.13 8.60
C PHE A 226 12.79 -1.96 9.91
N LYS A 227 12.20 -1.25 10.86
CA LYS A 227 12.75 -1.05 12.20
C LYS A 227 11.66 -1.27 13.23
N GLU A 228 11.98 -1.99 14.30
CA GLU A 228 11.14 -1.96 15.49
C GLU A 228 11.01 -0.52 15.98
N CYS A 229 9.86 -0.19 16.55
CA CYS A 229 9.57 1.16 16.96
C CYS A 229 9.22 1.17 18.44
N GLN A 230 10.19 1.49 19.31
CA GLN A 230 9.92 1.64 20.74
C GLN A 230 9.07 2.86 21.04
N GLU A 231 9.39 3.98 20.40
CA GLU A 231 8.65 5.23 20.45
C GLU A 231 8.31 5.67 19.04
N PHE A 232 7.05 6.07 18.82
CA PHE A 232 6.58 6.49 17.51
C PHE A 232 6.64 8.01 17.39
N LYS A 233 7.61 8.52 16.64
CA LYS A 233 7.94 9.95 16.53
C LYS A 233 7.69 10.50 15.13
N ALA A 234 7.81 11.81 14.97
CA ALA A 234 7.66 12.49 13.68
C ALA A 234 8.54 11.87 12.58
N ASP A 235 9.80 11.55 12.87
CA ASP A 235 10.73 10.95 11.90
C ASP A 235 10.33 9.53 11.51
N THR A 236 9.74 8.77 12.44
CA THR A 236 9.25 7.41 12.18
C THR A 236 8.17 7.40 11.10
N ILE A 237 7.32 8.44 11.04
CA ILE A 237 6.31 8.59 9.99
C ILE A 237 6.99 8.72 8.62
N THR A 238 8.01 9.57 8.54
CA THR A 238 8.78 9.79 7.30
C THR A 238 9.49 8.51 6.87
N GLU A 239 10.23 7.86 7.78
CA GLU A 239 10.94 6.61 7.52
C GLU A 239 9.99 5.51 7.03
N ARG A 240 8.84 5.32 7.70
CA ARG A 240 7.84 4.33 7.28
C ARG A 240 7.20 4.67 5.95
N GLY A 241 6.98 5.95 5.65
CA GLY A 241 6.53 6.41 4.34
C GLY A 241 7.49 5.98 3.24
N THR A 242 8.80 6.15 3.45
CA THR A 242 9.84 5.67 2.54
C THR A 242 9.83 4.15 2.40
N VAL A 243 9.70 3.40 3.51
CA VAL A 243 9.60 1.92 3.46
C VAL A 243 8.39 1.48 2.63
N TYR A 244 7.23 2.08 2.85
CA TYR A 244 6.01 1.79 2.08
C TYR A 244 6.16 2.12 0.59
N LYS A 245 6.87 3.19 0.25
CA LYS A 245 7.23 3.54 -1.13
C LYS A 245 8.12 2.46 -1.76
N GLU A 246 9.18 2.02 -1.10
CA GLU A 246 10.07 0.97 -1.64
C GLU A 246 9.34 -0.36 -1.83
N ILE A 247 8.43 -0.72 -0.92
CA ILE A 247 7.55 -1.89 -1.09
C ILE A 247 6.64 -1.72 -2.31
N ALA A 248 6.06 -0.54 -2.50
CA ALA A 248 5.23 -0.26 -3.66
C ALA A 248 6.02 -0.37 -4.97
N LEU A 249 7.24 0.17 -5.03
CA LEU A 249 8.12 0.03 -6.19
C LEU A 249 8.34 -1.46 -6.55
N ASN A 250 8.46 -2.35 -5.57
CA ASN A 250 8.50 -3.80 -5.81
C ASN A 250 7.19 -4.37 -6.33
N ILE A 251 6.03 -3.97 -5.77
CA ILE A 251 4.71 -4.44 -6.20
C ILE A 251 4.46 -4.13 -7.68
N TRP A 252 4.87 -2.94 -8.12
CA TRP A 252 4.60 -2.40 -9.45
C TRP A 252 5.86 -2.36 -10.34
N SER A 253 6.85 -3.20 -10.06
CA SER A 253 8.05 -3.33 -10.89
C SER A 253 7.69 -3.63 -12.34
N CYS A 254 8.42 -3.02 -13.29
CA CYS A 254 8.19 -3.22 -14.72
C CYS A 254 8.28 -4.72 -15.08
N PRO A 255 7.30 -5.29 -15.80
CA PRO A 255 7.35 -6.67 -16.26
C PRO A 255 8.56 -6.91 -17.17
N GLN A 256 9.22 -8.06 -16.98
CA GLN A 256 10.30 -8.55 -17.86
C GLN A 256 9.75 -9.33 -19.05
#